data_AF-A0A7S3N5N0-F1
#
_entry.id   AF-A0A7S3N5N0-F1
#
_cell.length_a   1.000
_cell.length_b   1.000
_cell.length_c   1.000
_cell.angle_alpha   90.00
_cell.angle_beta   90.00
_cell.angle_gamma   90.00
#
_symmetry.space_group_name_H-M   'P 1'
#
loop_
_entity.id
_entity.type
_entity.pdbx_description
1 polymer ?
#
loop_
_entity_poly.entity_id
_entity_poly.type
_entity_poly.pdbx_seq_one_letter_code
_entity_poly.pdbx_strand_id
1 'polypeptide(L)'
;AIIKARKLSSAASAGSAALDHMRDWVFGTDDWVSMSVPSDGNKYGIPEGLIFSFPVTTKKGEWKIVDGLDIKDEFSQAMIKKTADELIAERQFVENLLK
;
A
#
# COMPACT_ATOMS: atom_id res chain seq x y z
N ALA A 1 10.07 2.27 17.28
CA ALA A 1 10.86 1.27 18.04
C ALA A 1 12.32 1.17 17.57
N ILE A 2 12.58 1.01 16.26
CA ILE A 2 13.95 0.71 15.77
C ILE A 2 14.93 1.88 15.92
N ILE A 3 14.56 3.11 15.52
CA ILE A 3 15.44 4.29 15.63
C ILE A 3 15.83 4.56 17.09
N LYS A 4 14.89 4.41 18.03
CA LYS A 4 15.15 4.58 19.47
C LYS A 4 16.10 3.51 20.02
N ALA A 5 16.06 2.29 19.49
CA ALA A 5 16.89 1.17 19.94
C ALA A 5 18.27 1.12 19.29
N ARG A 6 18.37 1.48 18.00
CA ARG A 6 19.60 1.31 17.20
C ARG A 6 20.29 2.62 16.83
N LYS A 7 19.65 3.77 17.07
CA LYS A 7 20.07 5.11 16.58
C LYS A 7 20.30 5.22 15.07
N LEU A 8 19.90 4.18 14.34
CA LEU A 8 20.04 4.02 12.91
C LEU A 8 18.68 3.62 12.34
N SER A 9 18.46 3.92 11.07
CA SER A 9 17.28 3.46 10.35
C SER A 9 17.25 1.94 10.24
N SER A 10 16.07 1.39 9.94
CA SER A 10 15.83 -0.05 9.79
C SER A 10 16.30 -0.59 8.43
N ALA A 11 17.54 -0.30 8.04
CA ALA A 11 18.07 -0.55 6.69
C ALA A 11 17.97 -2.03 6.25
N ALA A 12 18.39 -2.96 7.10
CA ALA A 12 18.38 -4.39 6.76
C ALA A 12 16.96 -4.95 6.53
N SER A 13 16.01 -4.59 7.40
CA SER A 13 14.62 -5.05 7.25
C SER A 13 13.91 -4.34 6.10
N ALA A 14 14.22 -3.07 5.82
CA ALA A 14 13.72 -2.38 4.65
C ALA A 14 14.22 -3.02 3.35
N GLY A 15 15.50 -3.40 3.30
CA GLY A 15 16.07 -4.15 2.17
C GLY A 15 15.42 -5.52 2.00
N SER A 16 15.20 -6.26 3.09
CA SER A 16 14.47 -7.53 3.05
C SER A 16 13.05 -7.35 2.51
N ALA A 17 12.31 -6.37 3.02
CA ALA A 17 10.94 -6.11 2.57
C ALA A 17 10.87 -5.74 1.08
N ALA A 18 11.86 -4.99 0.57
CA ALA A 18 11.95 -4.68 -0.86
C ALA A 18 12.24 -5.94 -1.70
N LEU A 19 13.09 -6.84 -1.21
CA LEU A 19 13.36 -8.13 -1.86
C LEU A 19 12.13 -9.04 -1.86
N ASP A 20 11.46 -9.16 -0.71
CA ASP A 20 10.23 -9.96 -0.58
C ASP A 20 9.13 -9.40 -1.49
N HIS A 21 8.93 -8.09 -1.52
CA HIS A 21 7.98 -7.43 -2.41
C HIS A 21 8.25 -7.76 -3.89
N MET A 22 9.51 -7.62 -4.35
CA MET A 22 9.85 -7.92 -5.74
C MET A 22 9.75 -9.41 -6.07
N ARG A 23 10.14 -10.29 -5.14
CA ARG A 23 10.01 -11.74 -5.28
C ARG A 23 8.55 -12.12 -5.46
N ASP A 24 7.70 -11.67 -4.54
CA ASP A 24 6.28 -12.03 -4.51
C ASP A 24 5.55 -11.42 -5.70
N TRP A 25 5.92 -10.23 -6.16
CA TRP A 25 5.36 -9.64 -7.37
C TRP A 25 5.73 -10.44 -8.62
N VAL A 26 7.02 -10.70 -8.84
CA VAL A 26 7.51 -11.35 -10.08
C VAL A 26 7.12 -12.82 -10.15
N PHE A 27 7.33 -13.57 -9.06
CA PHE A 27 7.11 -15.02 -9.03
C PHE A 27 5.71 -15.41 -8.57
N GLY A 28 4.97 -14.50 -7.93
CA GLY A 28 3.70 -14.78 -7.28
C GLY A 28 3.86 -15.28 -5.85
N THR A 29 2.76 -15.28 -5.11
CA THR A 29 2.65 -15.86 -3.77
C THR A 29 1.26 -16.50 -3.58
N ASP A 30 1.16 -17.48 -2.68
CA ASP A 30 -0.09 -18.16 -2.37
C ASP A 30 -0.93 -17.42 -1.31
N ASP A 31 -0.34 -16.43 -0.64
CA ASP A 31 -0.99 -15.60 0.38
C ASP A 31 -1.32 -14.20 -0.14
N TRP A 32 -2.09 -13.44 0.65
CA TRP A 32 -2.25 -12.00 0.41
C TRP A 32 -1.02 -11.26 0.91
N VAL A 33 -0.56 -10.31 0.10
CA VAL A 33 0.51 -9.39 0.46
C VAL A 33 -0.01 -7.96 0.37
N SER A 34 0.63 -7.06 1.11
CA SER A 34 0.35 -5.62 1.03
C SER A 34 1.22 -4.99 -0.06
N MET A 35 0.60 -4.38 -1.05
CA MET A 35 1.30 -3.59 -2.07
C MET A 35 0.65 -2.23 -2.23
N SER A 36 1.47 -1.18 -2.27
CA SER A 36 1.05 0.16 -2.67
C SER A 36 0.91 0.22 -4.18
N VAL A 37 -0.32 0.17 -4.68
CA VAL A 37 -0.66 0.16 -6.11
C VAL A 37 -1.60 1.31 -6.43
N PRO A 38 -1.69 1.76 -7.71
CA PRO A 38 -2.69 2.74 -8.10
C PRO A 38 -4.09 2.20 -7.81
N SER A 39 -4.87 2.94 -7.03
CA SER A 39 -6.29 2.64 -6.83
C SER A 39 -7.01 2.70 -8.18
N ASP A 40 -7.88 1.73 -8.40
CA ASP A 40 -8.80 1.60 -9.53
C ASP A 40 -10.18 2.20 -9.23
N GLY A 41 -10.30 3.02 -8.18
CA GLY A 41 -11.59 3.56 -7.72
C GLY A 41 -12.48 2.47 -7.09
N ASN A 42 -11.87 1.42 -6.53
CA ASN A 42 -12.57 0.28 -5.94
C ASN A 42 -13.58 0.63 -4.83
N LYS A 43 -14.33 -0.40 -4.44
CA LYS A 43 -15.38 -0.39 -3.41
C LYS A 43 -14.89 -0.01 -2.01
N TYR A 44 -13.58 0.12 -1.77
CA TYR A 44 -13.02 0.53 -0.48
C TYR A 44 -12.96 2.06 -0.31
N GLY A 45 -13.44 2.84 -1.27
CA GLY A 45 -13.60 4.29 -1.14
C GLY A 45 -12.31 5.08 -1.32
N ILE A 46 -11.30 4.49 -1.96
CA ILE A 46 -10.02 5.14 -2.26
C ILE A 46 -10.10 5.80 -3.65
N PRO A 47 -9.81 7.11 -3.78
CA PRO A 47 -9.86 7.79 -5.07
C PRO A 47 -8.99 7.12 -6.14
N GLU A 48 -9.51 7.04 -7.37
CA GLU A 48 -8.78 6.49 -8.51
C GLU A 48 -7.44 7.21 -8.73
N GLY A 49 -6.40 6.43 -9.05
CA GLY A 49 -5.04 6.91 -9.29
C GLY A 49 -4.26 7.28 -8.03
N LEU A 50 -4.85 7.23 -6.83
CA LEU A 50 -4.10 7.37 -5.58
C LEU A 50 -3.28 6.09 -5.34
N ILE A 51 -1.97 6.23 -5.12
CA ILE A 51 -1.12 5.10 -4.69
C ILE A 51 -1.48 4.77 -3.24
N PHE A 52 -2.11 3.63 -3.02
CA PHE A 52 -2.58 3.21 -1.70
C PHE A 52 -2.27 1.73 -1.47
N SER A 53 -2.02 1.34 -0.22
CA SER A 53 -1.73 -0.05 0.13
C SER A 53 -3.01 -0.87 0.19
N PHE A 54 -3.11 -1.89 -0.65
CA PHE A 54 -4.22 -2.86 -0.63
C PHE A 54 -3.71 -4.27 -0.32
N PRO A 55 -4.57 -5.14 0.23
CA PRO A 55 -4.33 -6.58 0.13
C PRO A 55 -4.44 -6.98 -1.35
N VAL A 56 -3.40 -7.61 -1.86
CA VAL A 56 -3.35 -8.08 -3.24
C VAL A 56 -2.94 -9.55 -3.29
N THR A 57 -3.38 -10.24 -4.34
CA THR A 57 -2.75 -11.48 -4.80
C THR A 57 -1.78 -11.15 -5.92
N THR A 58 -0.71 -11.93 -6.05
CA THR A 58 0.28 -11.76 -7.11
C THR A 58 0.50 -13.06 -7.87
N LYS A 59 0.64 -12.97 -9.19
CA LYS A 59 0.90 -14.12 -10.06
C LYS A 59 1.65 -13.68 -11.31
N LYS A 60 2.86 -14.21 -11.51
CA LYS A 60 3.67 -14.02 -12.72
C LYS A 60 3.84 -12.55 -13.15
N GLY A 61 4.13 -11.65 -12.20
CA GLY A 61 4.34 -10.23 -12.50
C GLY A 61 3.05 -9.40 -12.54
N GLU A 62 1.90 -10.01 -12.34
CA GLU A 62 0.62 -9.29 -12.19
C GLU A 62 0.20 -9.29 -10.72
N TRP A 63 -0.36 -8.17 -10.27
CA TRP A 63 -1.06 -8.08 -8.99
C TRP A 63 -2.56 -7.90 -9.25
N LYS A 64 -3.38 -8.29 -8.27
CA LYS A 64 -4.81 -8.01 -8.27
C LYS A 64 -5.27 -7.63 -6.87
N ILE A 65 -5.94 -6.48 -6.75
CA ILE A 65 -6.59 -6.08 -5.50
C ILE A 65 -7.64 -7.14 -5.14
N VAL A 66 -7.60 -7.61 -3.90
CA VAL A 66 -8.60 -8.52 -3.36
C VAL A 66 -9.93 -7.79 -3.29
N ASP A 67 -10.96 -8.30 -3.96
CA ASP A 67 -12.35 -7.79 -3.88
C ASP A 67 -13.15 -8.57 -2.84
N GLY A 68 -14.28 -8.00 -2.40
CA GLY A 68 -15.25 -8.67 -1.53
C GLY A 68 -14.94 -8.63 -0.04
N LEU A 69 -13.99 -7.80 0.41
CA LEU A 69 -13.76 -7.59 1.84
C LEU A 69 -14.87 -6.72 2.45
N ASP A 70 -15.49 -7.22 3.51
CA ASP A 70 -16.55 -6.50 4.21
C ASP A 70 -15.97 -5.54 5.25
N ILE A 71 -15.60 -4.33 4.82
CA ILE A 71 -15.01 -3.29 5.68
C ILE A 71 -16.13 -2.37 6.19
N LYS A 72 -16.97 -2.89 7.08
CA LYS A 72 -18.10 -2.15 7.68
C LYS A 72 -17.82 -1.58 9.06
N ASP A 73 -16.76 -2.01 9.72
CA ASP A 73 -16.47 -1.51 11.05
C ASP A 73 -15.92 -0.07 10.99
N GLU A 74 -16.39 0.76 11.91
CA GLU A 74 -16.06 2.20 11.94
C GLU A 74 -14.56 2.44 12.13
N PHE A 75 -13.88 1.55 12.86
CA PHE A 75 -12.45 1.69 13.13
C PHE A 75 -11.62 1.55 11.85
N SER A 76 -11.83 0.48 11.08
CA SER A 76 -11.14 0.27 9.81
C SER A 76 -11.44 1.40 8.83
N GLN A 77 -12.70 1.81 8.69
CA GLN A 77 -13.07 2.92 7.80
C GLN A 77 -12.38 4.23 8.21
N ALA A 78 -12.34 4.53 9.51
CA ALA A 78 -11.68 5.73 10.02
C ALA A 78 -10.16 5.72 9.76
N MET A 79 -9.49 4.58 9.92
CA MET A 79 -8.05 4.45 9.65
C MET A 79 -7.74 4.56 8.15
N ILE A 80 -8.52 3.88 7.31
CA ILE A 80 -8.40 3.95 5.85
C ILE A 80 -8.58 5.39 5.38
N LYS A 81 -9.65 6.06 5.83
CA LYS A 81 -9.92 7.45 5.47
C LYS A 81 -8.79 8.37 5.90
N LYS A 82 -8.30 8.23 7.13
CA LYS A 82 -7.20 9.06 7.65
C LYS A 82 -5.95 8.98 6.77
N THR A 83 -5.55 7.77 6.38
CA THR A 83 -4.39 7.57 5.49
C THR A 83 -4.67 8.06 4.08
N ALA A 84 -5.88 7.87 3.55
CA ALA A 84 -6.25 8.38 2.23
C ALA A 84 -6.20 9.91 2.19
N ASP A 85 -6.74 10.59 3.21
CA ASP A 85 -6.71 12.05 3.32
C ASP A 85 -5.26 12.58 3.36
N GLU A 86 -4.36 11.91 4.09
CA GLU A 86 -2.93 12.25 4.17
C GLU A 86 -2.26 12.14 2.79
N LEU A 87 -2.48 11.05 2.06
CA LEU A 87 -1.92 10.84 0.72
C LEU A 87 -2.47 11.81 -0.33
N ILE A 88 -3.74 12.21 -0.20
CA ILE A 88 -4.33 13.25 -1.05
C ILE A 88 -3.64 14.59 -0.81
N ALA A 89 -3.38 14.94 0.45
CA ALA A 89 -2.66 16.16 0.79
C ALA A 89 -1.21 16.15 0.28
N GLU A 90 -0.50 15.01 0.40
CA GLU A 90 0.84 14.85 -0.18
C GLU A 90 0.83 14.99 -1.70
N ARG A 91 -0.16 14.40 -2.39
CA ARG A 91 -0.33 14.54 -3.84
C ARG A 91 -0.54 15.99 -4.26
N GLN A 92 -1.40 16.72 -3.55
CA GLN A 92 -1.65 18.14 -3.80
C GLN A 92 -0.38 18.98 -3.60
N PHE A 93 0.40 18.66 -2.57
CA PHE A 93 1.65 19.37 -2.27
C PHE A 93 2.69 19.25 -3.40
N VAL A 94 2.71 18.12 -4.11
CA VAL A 94 3.64 17.87 -5.22
C VAL A 94 3.02 18.03 -6.60
N GLU A 95 1.79 18.56 -6.70
CA GLU A 95 1.04 18.65 -7.96
C GLU A 95 1.78 19.46 -9.03
N ASN A 96 2.54 20.48 -8.62
CA ASN A 96 3.39 21.28 -9.50
C ASN A 96 4.55 20.51 -10.17
N LEU A 97 4.83 19.27 -9.73
CA LEU A 97 5.82 18.39 -10.37
C LEU A 97 5.21 17.52 -11.47
N LEU A 98 3.87 17.42 -11.53
CA LEU A 98 3.14 16.72 -12.57
C LEU A 98 2.95 17.69 -13.74
N LYS A 99 3.70 17.46 -14.82
CA LYS A 99 3.60 18.25 -16.06
C LYS A 99 2.45 17.76 -16.94
#